data_AF-A0A2G6K888-F1
#
_entry.id   AF-A0A2G6K888-F1
#
_cell.length_a   1.000
_cell.length_b   1.000
_cell.length_c   1.000
_cell.angle_alpha   90.00
_cell.angle_beta   90.00
_cell.angle_gamma   90.00
#
_symmetry.space_group_name_H-M   'P 1'
#
loop_
_entity.id
_entity.type
_entity.pdbx_description
1 polymer ?
#
loop_
_entity_poly.entity_id
_entity_poly.type
_entity_poly.pdbx_seq_one_letter_code
_entity_poly.pdbx_strand_id
1 'polypeptide(L)'
;DRLIGVDGKQTLYNGRTGEAYDRPITTGYMYILKLAHLVDDKIHARSTGPYSMITQQPLGGKAQFGGQRFGEMEVWALEAYGAAYCLQEILTIKSDDVLGRVKVYESIVKGDNIPEPGVPESFKVLMKEMQALCISVEVLGNDGREIEMRDLDDEVYRAAEELGIDISRPERGSDDDDQRAAR
;
A
#
# COMPACT_ATOMS: atom_id res chain seq x y z
N ASP A 1 -46.46 -41.33 18.40
CA ASP A 1 -45.33 -41.31 19.34
C ASP A 1 -44.66 -39.95 19.40
N ARG A 2 -44.17 -39.56 20.58
CA ARG A 2 -43.48 -38.29 20.80
C ARG A 2 -42.05 -38.43 20.29
N LEU A 3 -41.69 -37.71 19.23
CA LEU A 3 -40.36 -37.76 18.61
C LEU A 3 -39.25 -37.16 19.49
N ILE A 4 -39.62 -36.30 20.45
CA ILE A 4 -38.70 -35.62 21.37
C ILE A 4 -39.00 -36.10 22.80
N GLY A 5 -37.95 -36.51 23.52
CA GLY A 5 -38.03 -36.92 24.92
C GLY A 5 -38.48 -35.80 25.85
N VAL A 6 -38.89 -36.17 27.07
CA VAL A 6 -39.25 -35.20 28.12
C VAL A 6 -38.09 -34.29 28.54
N ASP A 7 -36.86 -34.69 28.23
CA ASP A 7 -35.62 -33.93 28.42
C ASP A 7 -35.28 -32.99 27.25
N GLY A 8 -36.14 -32.91 26.23
CA GLY A 8 -35.95 -32.04 25.07
C GLY A 8 -34.93 -32.59 24.05
N LYS A 9 -34.58 -33.88 24.14
CA LYS A 9 -33.58 -34.52 23.27
C LYS A 9 -34.21 -35.52 22.31
N GLN A 10 -33.55 -35.77 21.18
CA GLN A 10 -33.90 -36.83 20.23
C GLN A 10 -32.64 -37.47 19.62
N THR A 11 -32.77 -38.67 19.07
CA THR A 11 -31.70 -39.32 18.31
C THR A 11 -31.62 -38.68 16.93
N LEU A 12 -30.47 -38.08 16.62
CA LEU A 12 -30.16 -37.58 15.28
C LEU A 12 -29.33 -38.62 14.51
N TYR A 13 -29.39 -38.53 13.18
CA TYR A 13 -28.60 -39.35 12.27
C TYR A 13 -27.62 -38.47 11.51
N ASN A 14 -26.43 -39.01 11.24
CA ASN A 14 -25.42 -38.32 10.43
C ASN A 14 -25.86 -38.29 8.96
N GLY A 15 -26.10 -37.10 8.41
CA GLY A 15 -26.54 -36.92 7.02
C GLY A 15 -25.53 -37.34 5.95
N ARG A 16 -24.27 -37.65 6.32
CA ARG A 16 -23.25 -38.18 5.40
C ARG A 16 -23.13 -39.70 5.40
N THR A 17 -23.30 -40.35 6.56
CA THR A 17 -23.07 -41.81 6.71
C THR A 17 -24.35 -42.62 6.93
N GLY A 18 -25.41 -42.00 7.44
CA GLY A 18 -26.67 -42.67 7.79
C GLY A 18 -26.68 -43.33 9.17
N GLU A 19 -25.57 -43.30 9.91
CA GLU A 19 -25.47 -43.85 11.27
C GLU A 19 -26.07 -42.90 12.31
N ALA A 20 -26.59 -43.45 13.41
CA ALA A 20 -27.09 -42.67 14.54
C ALA A 20 -25.92 -42.07 15.35
N TYR A 21 -26.10 -40.87 15.89
CA TYR A 21 -25.14 -40.32 16.86
C TYR A 21 -25.19 -41.08 18.19
N ASP A 22 -24.04 -41.25 18.86
CA ASP A 22 -23.89 -42.06 20.09
C ASP A 22 -24.78 -41.61 21.26
N ARG A 23 -25.19 -40.33 21.29
CA ARG A 23 -25.97 -39.73 22.37
C ARG A 23 -27.13 -38.92 21.81
N PRO A 24 -28.27 -38.84 22.54
CA PRO A 24 -29.39 -38.02 22.14
C PRO A 24 -29.02 -36.53 22.23
N ILE A 25 -29.41 -35.75 21.22
CA ILE A 25 -29.04 -34.35 21.03
C ILE A 25 -30.26 -33.46 21.33
N THR A 26 -30.03 -32.35 22.03
CA THR A 26 -31.08 -31.34 22.27
C THR A 26 -31.43 -30.64 20.97
N THR A 27 -32.71 -30.60 20.65
CA THR A 27 -33.22 -29.99 19.41
C THR A 27 -34.41 -29.12 19.72
N GLY A 28 -34.50 -27.98 19.06
CA GLY A 28 -35.63 -27.08 19.22
C GLY A 28 -35.60 -25.97 18.19
N TYR A 29 -36.57 -25.07 18.30
CA TYR A 29 -36.64 -23.88 17.46
C TYR A 29 -35.93 -22.74 18.17
N MET A 30 -34.91 -22.18 17.51
CA MET A 30 -34.19 -21.00 17.97
C MET A 30 -34.42 -19.88 16.96
N TYR A 31 -34.71 -18.67 17.47
CA TYR A 31 -34.79 -17.49 16.64
C TYR A 31 -33.38 -16.91 16.44
N ILE A 32 -32.83 -17.03 15.23
CA ILE A 32 -31.49 -16.55 14.88
C ILE A 32 -31.62 -15.25 14.10
N LEU A 33 -30.90 -14.23 14.55
CA LEU A 33 -30.81 -12.94 13.85
C LEU A 33 -29.57 -12.90 12.95
N LYS A 34 -29.76 -12.48 11.69
CA LYS A 34 -28.65 -12.18 10.78
C LYS A 34 -28.15 -10.77 11.04
N LEU A 35 -26.91 -10.63 11.51
CA LEU A 35 -26.27 -9.34 11.69
C LEU A 35 -25.83 -8.73 10.36
N ALA A 36 -25.70 -7.41 10.31
CA ALA A 36 -25.33 -6.67 9.10
C ALA A 36 -23.86 -6.84 8.68
N HIS A 37 -23.03 -7.56 9.44
CA HIS A 37 -21.61 -7.74 9.14
C HIS A 37 -21.39 -8.89 8.13
N LEU A 38 -21.60 -8.59 6.86
CA LEU A 38 -21.43 -9.56 5.77
C LEU A 38 -20.00 -9.56 5.24
N VAL A 39 -19.56 -10.73 4.74
CA VAL A 39 -18.23 -10.88 4.13
C VAL A 39 -18.12 -10.05 2.85
N ASP A 40 -19.20 -9.92 2.09
CA ASP A 40 -19.27 -9.13 0.85
C ASP A 40 -18.87 -7.67 1.09
N ASP A 41 -19.23 -7.12 2.26
CA ASP A 41 -18.87 -5.76 2.66
C ASP A 41 -17.44 -5.66 3.17
N LYS A 42 -16.86 -6.75 3.69
CA LYS A 42 -15.54 -6.76 4.34
C LYS A 42 -14.38 -7.16 3.42
N ILE A 43 -14.64 -7.93 2.37
CA ILE A 43 -13.59 -8.33 1.43
C ILE A 43 -13.05 -7.11 0.68
N HIS A 44 -11.72 -6.98 0.65
CA HIS A 44 -11.01 -5.91 -0.03
C HIS A 44 -9.59 -6.36 -0.41
N ALA A 45 -9.17 -6.05 -1.63
CA ALA A 45 -7.83 -6.35 -2.13
C ALA A 45 -7.34 -5.17 -2.99
N ARG A 46 -6.03 -4.95 -2.97
CA ARG A 46 -5.36 -3.90 -3.74
C ARG A 46 -4.05 -4.44 -4.29
N SER A 47 -3.82 -4.19 -5.58
CA SER A 47 -2.52 -4.34 -6.24
C SER A 47 -1.83 -2.99 -6.37
N THR A 48 -2.38 -2.10 -7.19
CA THR A 48 -2.00 -0.69 -7.35
C THR A 48 -3.23 0.19 -7.12
N GLY A 49 -3.04 1.49 -6.90
CA GLY A 49 -4.16 2.40 -6.59
C GLY A 49 -3.70 3.82 -6.32
N PRO A 50 -4.59 4.69 -5.82
CA PRO A 50 -4.25 6.07 -5.52
C PRO A 50 -3.31 6.20 -4.31
N TYR A 51 -2.53 7.27 -4.31
CA TYR A 51 -1.55 7.63 -3.29
C TYR A 51 -1.83 9.04 -2.77
N SER A 52 -1.39 9.30 -1.54
CA SER A 52 -1.41 10.63 -0.93
C SER A 52 -0.48 11.59 -1.67
N MET A 53 -0.91 12.82 -1.94
CA MET A 53 -0.06 13.84 -2.56
C MET A 53 1.11 14.27 -1.67
N ILE A 54 0.92 14.20 -0.35
CA ILE A 54 1.91 14.70 0.62
C ILE A 54 2.93 13.62 0.94
N THR A 55 2.48 12.45 1.41
CA THR A 55 3.36 11.39 1.91
C THR A 55 3.72 10.35 0.85
N GLN A 56 3.12 10.42 -0.34
CA GLN A 56 3.24 9.42 -1.41
C GLN A 56 2.87 7.99 -1.01
N GLN A 57 2.25 7.80 0.17
CA GLN A 57 1.80 6.50 0.67
C GLN A 57 0.42 6.11 0.10
N PRO A 58 0.12 4.80 0.01
CA PRO A 58 -1.21 4.30 -0.32
C PRO A 58 -2.31 4.90 0.56
N LEU A 59 -3.40 5.37 -0.05
CA LEU A 59 -4.57 5.84 0.71
C LEU A 59 -5.18 4.71 1.56
N GLY A 60 -5.92 5.07 2.61
CA GLY A 60 -6.59 4.11 3.50
C GLY A 60 -8.04 3.84 3.14
N GLY A 61 -8.52 2.63 3.42
CA GLY A 61 -9.94 2.29 3.39
C GLY A 61 -10.46 1.73 2.06
N LYS A 62 -11.45 0.83 2.15
CA LYS A 62 -12.04 0.11 1.01
C LYS A 62 -12.63 1.05 -0.04
N ALA A 63 -13.29 2.12 0.37
CA ALA A 63 -13.96 3.07 -0.54
C ALA A 63 -12.98 3.84 -1.45
N GLN A 64 -11.73 4.00 -1.03
CA GLN A 64 -10.69 4.72 -1.78
C GLN A 64 -9.75 3.76 -2.53
N PHE A 65 -10.11 2.47 -2.62
CA PHE A 65 -9.19 1.42 -3.07
C PHE A 65 -7.86 1.47 -2.31
N GLY A 66 -7.97 1.64 -0.98
CA GLY A 66 -6.84 1.87 -0.10
C GLY A 66 -5.98 0.64 0.14
N GLY A 67 -4.72 0.86 0.55
CA GLY A 67 -3.80 -0.17 0.99
C GLY A 67 -4.12 -0.67 2.40
N GLN A 68 -3.49 -1.78 2.77
CA GLN A 68 -3.51 -2.25 4.15
C GLN A 68 -2.45 -1.49 4.95
N ARG A 69 -2.78 -1.17 6.21
CA ARG A 69 -1.81 -0.57 7.11
C ARG A 69 -0.86 -1.65 7.60
N PHE A 70 0.41 -1.48 7.30
CA PHE A 70 1.50 -2.20 7.94
C PHE A 70 2.00 -1.33 9.10
N GLY A 71 1.68 -1.72 10.33
CA GLY A 71 1.96 -0.94 11.53
C GLY A 71 3.28 -1.31 12.19
N GLU A 72 3.59 -0.58 13.25
CA GLU A 72 4.80 -0.78 14.05
C GLU A 72 4.87 -2.19 14.66
N MET A 73 3.75 -2.76 15.09
CA MET A 73 3.70 -4.11 15.62
C MET A 73 4.03 -5.17 14.57
N GLU A 74 3.62 -4.95 13.31
CA GLU A 74 3.95 -5.84 12.21
C GLU A 74 5.41 -5.69 11.76
N VAL A 75 5.97 -4.48 11.85
CA VAL A 75 7.42 -4.24 11.66
C VAL A 75 8.22 -5.06 12.67
N TRP A 76 7.89 -4.99 13.96
CA TRP A 76 8.55 -5.77 15.01
C TRP A 76 8.47 -7.27 14.74
N ALA A 77 7.34 -7.75 14.20
CA ALA A 77 7.19 -9.15 13.85
C ALA A 77 8.20 -9.57 12.77
N LEU A 78 8.36 -8.78 11.70
CA LEU A 78 9.34 -9.08 10.63
C LEU A 78 10.78 -8.95 11.09
N GLU A 79 11.08 -7.99 11.96
CA GLU A 79 12.40 -7.83 12.57
C GLU A 79 12.75 -9.05 13.43
N ALA A 80 11.81 -9.54 14.25
CA ALA A 80 12.00 -10.74 15.06
C ALA A 80 12.24 -12.00 14.22
N TYR A 81 11.62 -12.08 13.03
CA TYR A 81 11.89 -13.15 12.07
C TYR A 81 13.22 -12.99 11.32
N GLY A 82 13.85 -11.82 11.38
CA GLY A 82 15.06 -11.51 10.60
C GLY A 82 14.80 -11.31 9.11
N ALA A 83 13.56 -10.98 8.73
CA ALA A 83 13.14 -10.85 7.33
C ALA A 83 13.47 -9.46 6.73
N ALA A 84 14.76 -9.10 6.69
CA ALA A 84 15.23 -7.77 6.32
C ALA A 84 14.74 -7.31 4.93
N TYR A 85 14.88 -8.14 3.90
CA TYR A 85 14.45 -7.80 2.53
C TYR A 85 12.93 -7.63 2.42
N CYS A 86 12.15 -8.43 3.15
CA CYS A 86 10.70 -8.31 3.14
C CYS A 86 10.26 -7.01 3.81
N LEU A 87 10.89 -6.66 4.94
CA LEU A 87 10.63 -5.41 5.63
C LEU A 87 11.01 -4.20 4.75
N GLN A 88 12.18 -4.24 4.13
CA GLN A 88 12.62 -3.19 3.21
C GLN A 88 11.64 -3.04 2.04
N GLU A 89 11.25 -4.14 1.40
CA GLU A 89 10.31 -4.14 0.27
C GLU A 89 8.96 -3.51 0.64
N ILE A 90 8.42 -3.83 1.82
CA ILE A 90 7.14 -3.30 2.32
C ILE A 90 7.24 -1.79 2.56
N LEU A 91 8.33 -1.32 3.17
CA LEU A 91 8.49 0.08 3.56
C LEU A 91 8.91 0.99 2.40
N THR A 92 9.40 0.44 1.29
CA THR A 92 9.92 1.21 0.14
C THR A 92 9.03 1.04 -1.08
N ILE A 93 9.33 0.07 -1.95
CA ILE A 93 8.72 -0.13 -3.26
C ILE A 93 7.24 -0.49 -3.22
N LYS A 94 6.73 -0.99 -2.09
CA LYS A 94 5.28 -1.23 -1.88
C LYS A 94 4.56 -0.07 -1.18
N SER A 95 5.27 0.98 -0.78
CA SER A 95 4.74 2.13 -0.04
C SER A 95 4.96 3.43 -0.80
N ASP A 96 6.05 4.15 -0.53
CA ASP A 96 6.27 5.56 -0.88
C ASP A 96 7.49 5.81 -1.77
N ASP A 97 8.20 4.77 -2.21
CA ASP A 97 9.22 4.90 -3.25
C ASP A 97 8.56 5.10 -4.63
N VAL A 98 8.47 6.36 -5.07
CA VAL A 98 7.75 6.78 -6.28
C VAL A 98 8.36 6.21 -7.56
N LEU A 99 9.69 6.18 -7.66
CA LEU A 99 10.38 5.62 -8.83
C LEU A 99 10.46 4.10 -8.74
N GLY A 100 10.74 3.57 -7.55
CA GLY A 100 10.83 2.15 -7.27
C GLY A 100 9.54 1.42 -7.64
N ARG A 101 8.38 1.92 -7.21
CA ARG A 101 7.08 1.26 -7.51
C ARG A 101 6.80 1.13 -9.01
N VAL A 102 7.19 2.13 -9.82
CA VAL A 102 6.99 2.11 -11.28
C VAL A 102 7.92 1.08 -11.92
N LYS A 103 9.21 1.11 -11.56
CA LYS A 103 10.21 0.16 -12.08
C LYS A 103 9.90 -1.28 -11.68
N VAL A 104 9.40 -1.49 -10.47
CA VAL A 104 8.98 -2.81 -9.98
C VAL A 104 7.80 -3.34 -10.79
N TYR A 105 6.80 -2.49 -11.05
CA TYR A 105 5.67 -2.89 -11.89
C TYR A 105 6.13 -3.29 -13.30
N GLU A 106 7.00 -2.47 -13.91
CA GLU A 106 7.58 -2.77 -15.23
C GLU A 106 8.37 -4.09 -15.23
N SER A 107 9.20 -4.31 -14.20
CA SER A 107 10.02 -5.52 -14.06
C SER A 107 9.16 -6.77 -13.90
N ILE A 108 8.07 -6.69 -13.11
CA ILE A 108 7.11 -7.79 -12.94
C ILE A 108 6.44 -8.13 -14.28
N VAL A 109 6.06 -7.11 -15.08
CA VAL A 109 5.43 -7.31 -16.39
C VAL A 109 6.41 -7.94 -17.39
N LYS A 110 7.69 -7.55 -17.33
CA LYS A 110 8.75 -8.11 -18.20
C LYS A 110 9.26 -9.48 -17.74
N GLY A 111 9.02 -9.85 -16.48
CA GLY A 111 9.59 -11.06 -15.86
C GLY A 111 11.06 -10.89 -15.45
N ASP A 112 11.51 -9.64 -15.30
CA ASP A 112 12.87 -9.31 -14.86
C ASP A 112 12.95 -9.30 -13.32
N ASN A 113 14.18 -9.29 -12.81
CA ASN A 113 14.42 -9.18 -11.38
C ASN A 113 13.99 -7.81 -10.84
N ILE A 114 13.47 -7.80 -9.61
CA ILE A 114 13.05 -6.60 -8.90
C ILE A 114 14.29 -5.70 -8.66
N PRO A 115 14.23 -4.40 -9.03
CA PRO A 115 15.34 -3.47 -8.80
C PRO A 115 15.58 -3.21 -7.32
N GLU A 116 16.76 -2.69 -6.99
CA GLU A 116 17.06 -2.27 -5.62
C GLU A 116 16.19 -1.08 -5.19
N PRO A 117 15.65 -1.09 -3.95
CA PRO A 117 14.83 0.00 -3.45
C PRO A 117 15.59 1.31 -3.24
N GLY A 118 14.91 2.43 -3.46
CA GLY A 118 15.44 3.77 -3.22
C GLY A 118 15.18 4.29 -1.81
N VAL A 119 15.33 5.61 -1.65
CA VAL A 119 15.04 6.33 -0.40
C VAL A 119 13.53 6.61 -0.31
N PRO A 120 12.87 6.26 0.82
CA PRO A 120 11.46 6.58 1.05
C PRO A 120 11.16 8.08 0.99
N GLU A 121 10.03 8.45 0.41
CA GLU A 121 9.58 9.84 0.38
C GLU A 121 9.23 10.36 1.78
N SER A 122 8.71 9.50 2.65
CA SER A 122 8.45 9.85 4.06
C SER A 122 9.70 10.33 4.79
N PHE A 123 10.88 9.81 4.46
CA PHE A 123 12.13 10.29 5.04
C PHE A 123 12.50 11.70 4.53
N LYS A 124 12.30 11.97 3.24
CA LYS A 124 12.51 13.31 2.68
C LYS A 124 11.57 14.33 3.31
N VAL A 125 10.28 13.98 3.47
CA VAL A 125 9.29 14.83 4.15
C VAL A 125 9.71 15.12 5.59
N LEU A 126 10.16 14.11 6.35
CA LEU A 126 10.67 14.28 7.71
C LEU A 126 11.83 15.29 7.77
N MET A 127 12.79 15.22 6.84
CA MET A 127 13.90 16.17 6.80
C MET A 127 13.41 17.61 6.55
N LYS A 128 12.48 17.81 5.60
CA LYS A 128 11.90 19.13 5.32
C LYS A 128 11.10 19.66 6.52
N GLU A 129 10.38 18.79 7.24
CA GLU A 129 9.68 19.15 8.48
C GLU A 129 10.65 19.60 9.58
N MET A 130 11.78 18.93 9.75
CA MET A 130 12.83 19.35 10.68
C MET A 130 13.49 20.67 10.27
N GLN A 131 13.79 20.84 8.98
CA GLN A 131 14.32 22.10 8.43
C GLN A 131 13.35 23.27 8.62
N ALA A 132 12.04 23.03 8.51
CA ALA A 132 11.00 24.02 8.80
C ALA A 132 10.98 24.47 10.28
N LEU A 133 11.50 23.64 11.19
CA LEU A 133 11.71 23.98 12.60
C LEU A 133 13.07 24.64 12.86
N CYS A 134 13.80 25.05 11.81
CA CYS A 134 15.14 25.60 11.87
C CYS A 134 16.19 24.62 12.43
N ILE A 135 15.97 23.30 12.26
CA ILE A 135 16.94 22.26 12.61
C ILE A 135 17.73 21.92 11.34
N SER A 136 19.05 22.15 11.36
CA SER A 136 19.93 21.72 10.26
C SER A 136 20.10 20.21 10.33
N VAL A 137 19.56 19.50 9.34
CA VAL A 137 19.70 18.05 9.19
C VAL A 137 20.35 17.79 7.85
N GLU A 138 21.50 17.12 7.90
CA GLU A 138 22.33 16.81 6.74
C GLU A 138 22.64 15.32 6.74
N VAL A 139 22.61 14.70 5.56
CA VAL A 139 22.98 13.29 5.41
C VAL A 139 24.42 13.21 4.93
N LEU A 140 25.29 12.68 5.79
CA LEU A 140 26.71 12.55 5.51
C LEU A 140 27.02 11.18 4.92
N GLY A 141 27.73 11.16 3.80
CA GLY A 141 28.35 9.94 3.28
C GLY A 141 29.55 9.50 4.12
N ASN A 142 30.08 8.31 3.83
CA ASN A 142 31.27 7.78 4.51
C ASN A 142 32.50 8.70 4.39
N ASP A 143 32.56 9.52 3.34
CA ASP A 143 33.64 10.47 3.08
C ASP A 143 33.45 11.82 3.80
N GLY A 144 32.41 11.96 4.64
CA GLY A 144 32.06 13.19 5.35
C GLY A 144 31.51 14.29 4.44
N ARG A 145 31.21 13.97 3.18
CA ARG A 145 30.55 14.88 2.23
C ARG A 145 29.05 14.79 2.40
N GLU A 146 28.39 15.94 2.31
CA GLU A 146 26.94 16.02 2.29
C GLU A 146 26.38 15.39 1.02
N ILE A 147 25.37 14.55 1.19
CA ILE A 147 24.60 13.95 0.10
C ILE A 147 23.33 14.77 -0.06
N GLU A 148 23.24 15.52 -1.15
CA GLU A 148 22.01 16.20 -1.53
C GLU A 148 20.94 15.15 -1.91
N MET A 149 19.88 15.07 -1.10
CA MET A 149 18.68 14.34 -1.48
C MET A 149 17.87 15.21 -2.42
N ARG A 150 17.81 14.81 -3.69
CA ARG A 150 17.05 15.54 -4.71
C ARG A 150 15.55 15.34 -4.52
N ASP A 151 14.81 16.41 -4.80
CA ASP A 151 13.35 16.42 -4.71
C ASP A 151 12.75 15.69 -5.93
N LEU A 152 11.51 15.19 -5.79
CA LEU A 152 10.80 14.43 -6.83
C LEU A 152 10.72 15.19 -8.17
N ASP A 153 10.60 16.52 -8.12
CA ASP A 153 10.53 17.36 -9.32
C ASP A 153 11.80 17.22 -10.16
N ASP A 154 12.98 17.24 -9.53
CA ASP A 154 14.28 17.12 -10.23
C ASP A 154 14.45 15.76 -10.93
N GLU A 155 13.88 14.69 -10.36
CA GLU A 155 13.92 13.35 -10.94
C GLU A 155 12.96 13.20 -12.12
N VAL A 156 11.77 13.81 -12.04
CA VAL A 156 10.80 13.84 -13.14
C VAL A 156 11.33 14.67 -14.32
N TYR A 157 11.93 15.83 -14.06
CA TYR A 157 12.57 16.65 -15.08
C TYR A 157 13.65 15.88 -15.83
N ARG A 158 14.48 15.13 -15.11
CA ARG A 158 15.57 14.36 -15.72
C ARG A 158 15.09 13.13 -16.48
N ALA A 159 14.06 12.43 -15.99
CA ALA A 159 13.45 11.32 -16.73
C ALA A 159 12.84 11.81 -18.06
N ALA A 160 12.21 12.99 -18.05
CA ALA A 160 11.70 13.61 -19.27
C ALA A 160 12.83 14.05 -20.22
N GLU A 161 13.92 14.61 -19.68
CA GLU A 161 15.11 14.98 -20.44
C GLU A 161 15.79 13.75 -21.07
N GLU A 162 15.88 12.63 -20.35
CA GLU A 162 16.41 11.34 -20.81
C GLU A 162 15.52 10.69 -21.88
N LEU A 163 14.22 10.98 -21.86
CA LEU A 163 13.24 10.61 -22.90
C LEU A 163 13.18 11.61 -24.07
N GLY A 164 13.98 12.69 -24.04
CA GLY A 164 13.99 13.73 -25.07
C GLY A 164 12.71 14.59 -25.12
N ILE A 165 11.93 14.60 -24.04
CA ILE A 165 10.72 15.41 -23.89
C ILE A 165 11.13 16.71 -23.20
N ASP A 166 11.24 17.78 -23.99
CA ASP A 166 11.45 19.11 -23.46
C ASP A 166 10.15 19.61 -22.78
N ILE A 167 10.14 19.58 -21.44
CA ILE A 167 9.04 20.15 -20.62
C ILE A 167 9.35 21.57 -20.18
N SER A 168 10.38 22.22 -20.75
CA SER A 168 10.48 23.67 -20.63
C SER A 168 9.22 24.25 -21.25
N ARG A 169 8.32 24.73 -20.39
CA ARG A 169 7.26 25.62 -20.82
C ARG A 169 8.00 26.76 -21.49
N PRO A 170 7.83 27.04 -22.80
CA PRO A 170 8.30 28.30 -23.31
C PRO A 170 7.58 29.35 -22.46
N GLU A 171 8.33 29.99 -21.56
CA GLU A 171 7.86 31.23 -20.97
C GLU A 171 7.40 32.08 -22.15
N ARG A 172 6.18 32.62 -22.02
CA ARG A 172 5.52 33.52 -22.97
C ARG A 172 6.49 34.07 -24.01
N GLY A 173 6.19 33.80 -25.29
CA GLY A 173 6.94 34.35 -26.43
C GLY A 173 7.40 35.76 -26.14
N SER A 174 8.69 36.02 -26.35
CA SER A 174 9.25 37.34 -26.11
C SER A 174 8.54 38.34 -27.03
N ASP A 175 8.48 39.62 -26.64
CA ASP A 175 7.83 40.69 -27.44
C ASP A 175 8.34 40.77 -28.89
N ASP A 176 9.47 40.14 -29.22
CA ASP A 176 10.02 40.00 -30.56
C ASP A 176 9.25 38.99 -31.45
N ASP A 177 8.64 37.97 -30.86
CA ASP A 177 7.83 36.96 -31.58
C ASP A 177 6.48 37.55 -32.02
N ASP A 178 5.85 38.38 -31.17
CA ASP A 178 4.63 39.11 -31.50
C ASP A 178 4.86 40.15 -32.61
N GLN A 179 6.05 40.78 -32.67
CA GLN A 179 6.41 41.74 -33.71
C GLN A 179 6.62 41.10 -35.09
N ARG A 180 7.02 39.83 -35.15
CA ARG A 180 7.19 39.10 -36.42
C ARG A 180 5.87 38.65 -37.02
N ALA A 181 4.86 38.35 -36.19
CA ALA A 181 3.52 38.01 -36.65
C ALA A 181 2.72 39.23 -37.16
N ALA A 182 3.15 40.45 -36.81
CA ALA A 182 2.52 41.70 -37.20
C ALA A 182 3.07 42.32 -38.51
N ARG A 183 3.95 41.62 -39.24
CA ARG A 183 4.40 42.00 -40.60
C ARG A 183 3.82 41.04 -41.63
#